data_AF-A0A0T0M6D6-F1
#
_entry.id   AF-A0A0T0M6D6-F1
#
_cell.length_a   1.000
_cell.length_b   1.000
_cell.length_c   1.000
_cell.angle_alpha   90.00
_cell.angle_beta   90.00
_cell.angle_gamma   90.00
#
_symmetry.space_group_name_H-M   'P 1'
#
loop_
_entity.id
_entity.type
_entity.pdbx_description
1 polymer ?
#
loop_
_entity_poly.entity_id
_entity_poly.type
_entity_poly.pdbx_seq_one_letter_code
_entity_poly.pdbx_strand_id
1 'polypeptide(L)'
;MSFFKKLLGNTENHKEEKSFEIENLIDSYRKIPGMTATRIQNLSICLYAGFKPTNSLPTELETQIRPAIEIAKRLHAIKAIVLWLMVPPENLPDEVILNFTERNQLEDYIAEDEKLILESPRNDEEARNLIGWKFENAWPLAWYFGYKEPDFTGEMMTGVQMQEILNDHACPLDENIEDWIKKRDVIPEEKLRKKEDMFYCIHNAVRSAQMGRKTVPENFDPIANGGVIHERRHALTWMLSNGVSWDDTDLST
;
A
#
# COMPACT_ATOMS: atom_id res chain seq x y z
N MET A 1 -11.03 46.91 -9.94
CA MET A 1 -10.05 46.11 -10.72
C MET A 1 -8.68 45.91 -10.03
N SER A 2 -8.38 46.55 -8.89
CA SER A 2 -7.03 46.47 -8.28
C SER A 2 -6.82 45.34 -7.26
N PHE A 3 -7.89 44.80 -6.65
CA PHE A 3 -7.75 43.75 -5.62
C PHE A 3 -7.57 42.35 -6.23
N PHE A 4 -8.30 42.02 -7.30
CA PHE A 4 -8.18 40.73 -8.00
C PHE A 4 -6.83 40.54 -8.70
N LYS A 5 -6.26 41.60 -9.30
CA LYS A 5 -4.89 41.55 -9.88
C LYS A 5 -3.81 41.30 -8.82
N LYS A 6 -3.99 41.80 -7.59
CA LYS A 6 -3.03 41.62 -6.50
C LYS A 6 -3.08 40.21 -5.91
N LEU A 7 -4.28 39.61 -5.82
CA LEU A 7 -4.44 38.22 -5.39
C LEU A 7 -3.90 37.21 -6.41
N LEU A 8 -4.14 37.46 -7.71
CA LEU A 8 -3.64 36.61 -8.81
C LEU A 8 -2.12 36.69 -8.94
N GLY A 9 -1.53 37.89 -8.91
CA GLY A 9 -0.07 38.04 -8.98
C GLY A 9 0.68 37.45 -7.78
N ASN A 10 0.07 37.46 -6.59
CA ASN A 10 0.69 36.87 -5.39
C ASN A 10 0.62 35.33 -5.39
N THR A 11 -0.41 34.74 -6.00
CA THR A 11 -0.55 33.28 -6.13
C THR A 11 0.29 32.71 -7.27
N GLU A 12 0.50 33.46 -8.35
CA GLU A 12 1.44 33.09 -9.42
C GLU A 12 2.90 33.13 -8.91
N ASN A 13 3.31 34.20 -8.22
CA ASN A 13 4.66 34.29 -7.64
C ASN A 13 4.96 33.17 -6.64
N HIS A 14 4.03 32.84 -5.74
CA HIS A 14 4.23 31.74 -4.79
C HIS A 14 4.31 30.36 -5.46
N LYS A 15 3.62 30.16 -6.60
CA LYS A 15 3.73 28.92 -7.38
C LYS A 15 5.08 28.83 -8.08
N GLU A 16 5.56 29.92 -8.65
CA GLU A 16 6.88 29.98 -9.30
C GLU A 16 8.02 29.77 -8.30
N GLU A 17 7.97 30.41 -7.12
CA GLU A 17 8.93 30.21 -6.04
C GLU A 17 8.95 28.75 -5.55
N LYS A 18 7.78 28.16 -5.28
CA LYS A 18 7.68 26.76 -4.85
C LYS A 18 8.20 25.79 -5.91
N SER A 19 7.92 26.05 -7.19
CA SER A 19 8.45 25.23 -8.28
C SER A 19 9.97 25.31 -8.37
N PHE A 20 10.55 26.50 -8.18
CA PHE A 20 12.00 26.69 -8.18
C PHE A 20 12.68 25.98 -7.00
N GLU A 21 12.09 26.02 -5.81
CA GLU A 21 12.59 25.27 -4.64
C GLU A 21 12.57 23.76 -4.87
N ILE A 22 11.50 23.24 -5.47
CA ILE A 22 11.38 21.80 -5.78
C ILE A 22 12.44 21.37 -6.81
N GLU A 23 12.66 22.15 -7.87
CA GLU A 23 13.70 21.83 -8.87
C GLU A 23 15.11 21.81 -8.26
N ASN A 24 15.43 22.78 -7.39
CA ASN A 24 16.71 22.77 -6.67
C ASN A 24 16.88 21.52 -5.77
N LEU A 25 15.80 21.07 -5.13
CA LEU A 25 15.81 19.82 -4.35
C LEU A 25 16.03 18.61 -5.27
N ILE A 26 15.32 18.52 -6.39
CA ILE A 26 15.51 17.45 -7.38
C ILE A 26 16.96 17.42 -7.89
N ASP A 27 17.54 18.58 -8.18
CA ASP A 27 18.96 18.70 -8.57
C ASP A 27 19.92 18.22 -7.48
N SER A 28 19.56 18.40 -6.21
CA SER A 28 20.36 17.84 -5.10
C SER A 28 20.32 16.31 -5.09
N TYR A 29 19.16 15.70 -5.41
CA TYR A 29 19.04 14.24 -5.51
C TYR A 29 19.81 13.68 -6.71
N ARG A 30 19.79 14.37 -7.86
CA ARG A 30 20.53 13.96 -9.07
C ARG A 30 22.04 13.81 -8.84
N LYS A 31 22.59 14.49 -7.82
CA LYS A 31 24.01 14.44 -7.46
C LYS A 31 24.38 13.25 -6.57
N ILE A 32 23.40 12.50 -6.07
CA ILE A 32 23.64 11.36 -5.18
C ILE A 32 24.13 10.16 -6.02
N PRO A 33 25.25 9.52 -5.64
CA PRO A 33 25.73 8.31 -6.31
C PRO A 33 24.66 7.20 -6.30
N GLY A 34 24.53 6.47 -7.41
CA GLY A 34 23.56 5.36 -7.53
C GLY A 34 22.12 5.80 -7.80
N MET A 35 21.85 7.10 -7.90
CA MET A 35 20.52 7.62 -8.18
C MET A 35 20.03 7.23 -9.58
N THR A 36 18.88 6.56 -9.66
CA THR A 36 18.28 6.13 -10.93
C THR A 36 17.29 7.16 -11.48
N ALA A 37 17.04 7.13 -12.79
CA ALA A 37 16.01 7.97 -13.42
C ALA A 37 14.61 7.70 -12.82
N THR A 38 14.30 6.44 -12.52
CA THR A 38 13.06 6.03 -11.87
C THR A 38 12.91 6.64 -10.47
N ARG A 39 13.95 6.55 -9.63
CA ARG A 39 13.94 7.17 -8.30
C ARG A 39 13.80 8.69 -8.38
N ILE A 40 14.48 9.36 -9.32
CA ILE A 40 14.32 10.80 -9.54
C ILE A 40 12.88 11.16 -9.91
N GLN A 41 12.25 10.37 -10.78
CA GLN A 41 10.84 10.58 -11.13
C GLN A 41 9.93 10.43 -9.92
N ASN A 42 10.12 9.39 -9.11
CA ASN A 42 9.35 9.17 -7.88
C ASN A 42 9.55 10.29 -6.86
N LEU A 43 10.80 10.70 -6.61
CA LEU A 43 11.12 11.83 -5.73
C LEU A 43 10.47 13.12 -6.21
N SER A 44 10.45 13.36 -7.53
CA SER A 44 9.76 14.53 -8.11
C SER A 44 8.26 14.49 -7.78
N ILE A 45 7.60 13.33 -7.97
CA ILE A 45 6.20 13.13 -7.61
C ILE A 45 5.97 13.41 -6.12
N CYS A 46 6.83 12.85 -5.24
CA CYS A 46 6.76 13.08 -3.80
C CYS A 46 6.84 14.57 -3.45
N LEU A 47 7.84 15.29 -3.99
CA LEU A 47 8.08 16.71 -3.71
C LEU A 47 6.92 17.59 -4.17
N TYR A 48 6.39 17.36 -5.38
CA TYR A 48 5.24 18.10 -5.88
C TYR A 48 3.97 17.80 -5.08
N ALA A 49 3.82 16.58 -4.57
CA ALA A 49 2.75 16.23 -3.65
C ALA A 49 2.94 16.81 -2.24
N GLY A 50 4.12 17.35 -1.92
CA GLY A 50 4.44 17.98 -0.63
C GLY A 50 5.16 17.06 0.37
N PHE A 51 5.48 15.84 -0.04
CA PHE A 51 6.34 14.94 0.73
C PHE A 51 7.81 15.30 0.50
N LYS A 52 8.61 15.32 1.57
CA LYS A 52 10.03 15.64 1.54
C LYS A 52 10.84 14.47 2.11
N PRO A 53 11.13 13.45 1.29
CA PRO A 53 12.04 12.36 1.68
C PRO A 53 13.43 12.92 2.01
N THR A 54 14.29 12.13 2.65
CA THR A 54 15.70 12.48 2.87
C THR A 54 16.58 12.10 1.68
N ASN A 55 17.67 12.83 1.49
CA ASN A 55 18.72 12.51 0.51
C ASN A 55 19.66 11.38 0.97
N SER A 56 19.49 10.88 2.19
CA SER A 56 20.26 9.76 2.72
C SER A 56 19.61 8.40 2.51
N LEU A 57 18.46 8.33 1.80
CA LEU A 57 17.82 7.05 1.51
C LEU A 57 18.70 6.20 0.59
N PRO A 58 18.92 4.91 0.91
CA PRO A 58 19.46 3.93 -0.02
C PRO A 58 18.85 4.05 -1.42
N THR A 59 19.71 4.10 -2.43
CA THR A 59 19.35 4.22 -3.85
C THR A 59 19.17 2.86 -4.52
N GLU A 60 19.74 1.82 -3.93
CA GLU A 60 19.64 0.44 -4.39
C GLU A 60 18.89 -0.37 -3.32
N LEU A 61 17.85 -1.08 -3.76
CA LEU A 61 17.11 -2.02 -2.95
C LEU A 61 17.22 -3.38 -3.65
N GLU A 62 17.87 -4.33 -2.98
CA GLU A 62 17.82 -5.72 -3.42
C GLU A 62 16.38 -6.20 -3.30
N THR A 63 15.88 -6.72 -4.40
CA THR A 63 14.46 -7.00 -4.55
C THR A 63 14.35 -8.21 -5.48
N GLN A 64 13.45 -9.12 -5.14
CA GLN A 64 13.13 -10.31 -5.90
C GLN A 64 11.63 -10.55 -5.80
N ILE A 65 10.94 -10.47 -6.94
CA ILE A 65 9.50 -10.72 -6.97
C ILE A 65 9.16 -12.16 -6.55
N ARG A 66 8.12 -12.31 -5.76
CA ARG A 66 7.55 -13.61 -5.38
C ARG A 66 6.83 -14.30 -6.53
N PRO A 67 6.71 -15.63 -6.48
CA PRO A 67 5.76 -16.35 -7.32
C PRO A 67 4.35 -15.77 -7.20
N ALA A 68 3.64 -15.62 -8.32
CA ALA A 68 2.29 -15.05 -8.34
C ALA A 68 1.30 -15.82 -7.44
N ILE A 69 1.49 -17.13 -7.28
CA ILE A 69 0.65 -17.94 -6.39
C ILE A 69 0.79 -17.53 -4.91
N GLU A 70 1.99 -17.16 -4.45
CA GLU A 70 2.19 -16.69 -3.07
C GLU A 70 1.47 -15.36 -2.84
N ILE A 71 1.59 -14.44 -3.80
CA ILE A 71 0.93 -13.13 -3.77
C ILE A 71 -0.59 -13.30 -3.75
N ALA A 72 -1.11 -14.23 -4.57
CA ALA A 72 -2.51 -14.56 -4.56
C ALA A 72 -2.93 -15.14 -3.20
N LYS A 73 -2.22 -16.15 -2.67
CA LYS A 73 -2.60 -16.75 -1.37
C LYS A 73 -2.63 -15.73 -0.25
N ARG A 74 -1.69 -14.77 -0.19
CA ARG A 74 -1.75 -13.68 0.80
C ARG A 74 -2.98 -12.77 0.64
N LEU A 75 -3.33 -12.37 -0.59
CA LEU A 75 -4.57 -11.61 -0.84
C LEU A 75 -5.80 -12.36 -0.30
N HIS A 76 -5.84 -13.66 -0.52
CA HIS A 76 -6.98 -14.49 -0.15
C HIS A 76 -7.02 -14.84 1.34
N ALA A 77 -5.86 -14.91 2.01
CA ALA A 77 -5.77 -14.99 3.46
C ALA A 77 -6.39 -13.75 4.11
N ILE A 78 -6.05 -12.55 3.61
CA ILE A 78 -6.66 -11.29 4.05
C ILE A 78 -8.18 -11.29 3.77
N LYS A 79 -8.61 -11.76 2.59
CA LYS A 79 -10.03 -11.92 2.27
C LYS A 79 -10.75 -12.81 3.28
N ALA A 80 -10.17 -13.95 3.66
CA ALA A 80 -10.80 -14.88 4.60
C ALA A 80 -11.03 -14.23 5.97
N ILE A 81 -10.01 -13.60 6.56
CA ILE A 81 -10.12 -12.95 7.88
C ILE A 81 -11.04 -11.72 7.85
N VAL A 82 -11.09 -10.97 6.75
CA VAL A 82 -11.99 -9.83 6.60
C VAL A 82 -13.45 -10.30 6.48
N LEU A 83 -13.71 -11.31 5.65
CA LEU A 83 -15.05 -11.87 5.52
C LEU A 83 -15.55 -12.47 6.84
N TRP A 84 -14.65 -13.11 7.60
CA TRP A 84 -14.94 -13.64 8.93
C TRP A 84 -15.46 -12.53 9.87
N LEU A 85 -14.75 -11.40 9.96
CA LEU A 85 -15.11 -10.34 10.91
C LEU A 85 -16.22 -9.41 10.41
N MET A 86 -16.30 -9.15 9.11
CA MET A 86 -17.14 -8.09 8.54
C MET A 86 -18.49 -8.58 8.02
N VAL A 87 -18.62 -9.88 7.69
CA VAL A 87 -19.88 -10.44 7.20
C VAL A 87 -20.53 -11.26 8.31
N PRO A 88 -21.81 -11.01 8.67
CA PRO A 88 -22.49 -11.82 9.67
C PRO A 88 -22.65 -13.29 9.23
N PRO A 89 -22.63 -14.27 10.16
CA PRO A 89 -22.79 -15.69 9.84
C PRO A 89 -24.09 -16.02 9.10
N GLU A 90 -25.15 -15.24 9.31
CA GLU A 90 -26.44 -15.40 8.63
C GLU A 90 -26.35 -15.15 7.11
N ASN A 91 -25.37 -14.34 6.69
CA ASN A 91 -25.12 -13.98 5.29
C ASN A 91 -23.96 -14.78 4.68
N LEU A 92 -23.03 -15.25 5.50
CA LEU A 92 -21.88 -16.04 5.07
C LEU A 92 -21.49 -17.07 6.15
N PRO A 93 -21.93 -18.34 6.00
CA PRO A 93 -21.64 -19.39 6.97
C PRO A 93 -20.15 -19.63 7.16
N ASP A 94 -19.75 -19.98 8.38
CA ASP A 94 -18.36 -20.22 8.77
C ASP A 94 -17.68 -21.27 7.88
N GLU A 95 -18.38 -22.37 7.61
CA GLU A 95 -17.93 -23.48 6.76
C GLU A 95 -17.54 -23.02 5.35
N VAL A 96 -18.15 -21.98 4.79
CA VAL A 96 -17.80 -21.48 3.45
C VAL A 96 -16.41 -20.84 3.48
N ILE A 97 -16.11 -20.07 4.52
CA ILE A 97 -14.80 -19.41 4.69
C ILE A 97 -13.74 -20.45 5.04
N LEU A 98 -14.02 -21.33 6.01
CA LEU A 98 -13.07 -22.34 6.46
C LEU A 98 -12.73 -23.34 5.34
N ASN A 99 -13.72 -23.81 4.59
CA ASN A 99 -13.47 -24.69 3.43
C ASN A 99 -12.67 -23.98 2.33
N PHE A 100 -12.86 -22.67 2.14
CA PHE A 100 -12.07 -21.89 1.19
C PHE A 100 -10.60 -21.77 1.64
N THR A 101 -10.37 -21.50 2.93
CA THR A 101 -9.04 -21.44 3.55
C THR A 101 -8.32 -22.78 3.41
N GLU A 102 -8.96 -23.88 3.82
CA GLU A 102 -8.37 -25.22 3.78
C GLU A 102 -8.07 -25.67 2.35
N ARG A 103 -9.04 -25.54 1.43
CA ARG A 103 -8.88 -25.94 0.03
C ARG A 103 -7.68 -25.28 -0.63
N ASN A 104 -7.43 -24.01 -0.30
CA ASN A 104 -6.38 -23.21 -0.89
C ASN A 104 -5.09 -23.15 -0.05
N GLN A 105 -5.05 -23.83 1.10
CA GLN A 105 -3.91 -23.87 2.02
C GLN A 105 -3.45 -22.46 2.41
N LEU A 106 -4.38 -21.67 2.94
CA LEU A 106 -4.14 -20.26 3.26
C LEU A 106 -3.52 -20.05 4.65
N GLU A 107 -3.47 -21.08 5.48
CA GLU A 107 -2.98 -21.02 6.86
C GLU A 107 -1.53 -20.50 6.94
N ASP A 108 -0.69 -20.88 5.97
CA ASP A 108 0.71 -20.44 5.87
C ASP A 108 0.87 -18.98 5.39
N TYR A 109 -0.22 -18.35 4.95
CA TYR A 109 -0.25 -16.98 4.43
C TYR A 109 -1.07 -16.03 5.32
N ILE A 110 -1.59 -16.52 6.44
CA ILE A 110 -2.18 -15.71 7.51
C ILE A 110 -1.03 -15.28 8.43
N ALA A 111 -0.93 -13.98 8.72
CA ALA A 111 0.11 -13.44 9.60
C ALA A 111 -0.04 -14.01 11.02
N GLU A 112 1.05 -14.07 11.80
CA GLU A 112 0.98 -14.68 13.14
C GLU A 112 -0.04 -13.97 14.05
N ASP A 113 -0.17 -12.64 13.95
CA ASP A 113 -1.15 -11.86 14.70
C ASP A 113 -2.59 -12.01 14.19
N GLU A 114 -2.78 -12.59 13.00
CA GLU A 114 -4.07 -12.81 12.35
C GLU A 114 -4.61 -14.24 12.55
N LYS A 115 -3.77 -15.22 12.93
CA LYS A 115 -4.15 -16.64 13.01
C LYS A 115 -5.34 -16.89 13.93
N LEU A 116 -5.41 -16.16 15.05
CA LEU A 116 -6.49 -16.29 16.02
C LEU A 116 -7.83 -15.73 15.52
N ILE A 117 -7.85 -14.96 14.41
CA ILE A 117 -9.08 -14.34 13.90
C ILE A 117 -10.08 -15.41 13.46
N LEU A 118 -9.63 -16.44 12.73
CA LEU A 118 -10.53 -17.52 12.28
C LEU A 118 -10.97 -18.45 13.42
N GLU A 119 -10.36 -18.33 14.60
CA GLU A 119 -10.75 -19.05 15.82
C GLU A 119 -11.62 -18.18 16.75
N SER A 120 -11.70 -16.87 16.50
CA SER A 120 -12.43 -15.94 17.34
C SER A 120 -13.93 -15.88 17.00
N PRO A 121 -14.78 -15.43 17.95
CA PRO A 121 -16.17 -15.16 17.64
C PRO A 121 -16.30 -14.16 16.48
N ARG A 122 -17.20 -14.45 15.54
CA ARG A 122 -17.49 -13.60 14.36
C ARG A 122 -17.88 -12.15 14.71
N ASN A 123 -18.28 -11.90 15.97
CA ASN A 123 -18.68 -10.60 16.51
C ASN A 123 -17.62 -9.94 17.41
N ASP A 124 -16.36 -10.38 17.37
CA ASP A 124 -15.26 -9.75 18.11
C ASP A 124 -15.04 -8.29 17.68
N GLU A 125 -15.46 -7.33 18.51
CA GLU A 125 -15.37 -5.90 18.22
C GLU A 125 -13.94 -5.39 18.18
N GLU A 126 -13.03 -5.96 18.98
CA GLU A 126 -11.63 -5.55 19.02
C GLU A 126 -10.93 -5.95 17.71
N ALA A 127 -11.12 -7.20 17.28
CA ALA A 127 -10.61 -7.68 16.00
C ALA A 127 -11.18 -6.89 14.81
N ARG A 128 -12.48 -6.55 14.85
CA ARG A 128 -13.14 -5.72 13.82
C ARG A 128 -12.55 -4.31 13.71
N ASN A 129 -12.15 -3.70 14.81
CA ASN A 129 -11.55 -2.36 14.80
C ASN A 129 -10.14 -2.36 14.17
N LEU A 130 -9.41 -3.47 14.29
CA LEU A 130 -8.07 -3.61 13.76
C LEU A 130 -8.04 -4.05 12.29
N ILE A 131 -9.00 -4.88 11.86
CA ILE A 131 -8.97 -5.47 10.51
C ILE A 131 -9.11 -4.44 9.38
N GLY A 132 -9.74 -3.29 9.64
CA GLY A 132 -9.88 -2.22 8.66
C GLY A 132 -8.53 -1.71 8.14
N TRP A 133 -7.52 -1.62 9.02
CA TRP A 133 -6.15 -1.26 8.65
C TRP A 133 -5.49 -2.37 7.85
N LYS A 134 -5.61 -3.61 8.31
CA LYS A 134 -5.02 -4.78 7.65
C LYS A 134 -5.56 -4.95 6.22
N PHE A 135 -6.79 -4.55 5.96
CA PHE A 135 -7.35 -4.62 4.61
C PHE A 135 -6.69 -3.66 3.63
N GLU A 136 -6.01 -2.58 4.07
CA GLU A 136 -5.20 -1.73 3.18
C GLU A 136 -4.11 -2.51 2.42
N ASN A 137 -3.61 -3.61 3.01
CA ASN A 137 -2.68 -4.53 2.35
C ASN A 137 -3.29 -5.20 1.11
N ALA A 138 -4.62 -5.39 1.07
CA ALA A 138 -5.29 -6.05 -0.05
C ALA A 138 -5.23 -5.22 -1.33
N TRP A 139 -5.14 -3.88 -1.24
CA TRP A 139 -5.16 -3.04 -2.44
C TRP A 139 -3.92 -3.25 -3.31
N PRO A 140 -2.66 -3.14 -2.82
CA PRO A 140 -1.49 -3.47 -3.63
C PRO A 140 -1.49 -4.91 -4.16
N LEU A 141 -1.94 -5.88 -3.35
CA LEU A 141 -2.00 -7.29 -3.76
C LEU A 141 -3.03 -7.49 -4.89
N ALA A 142 -4.21 -6.87 -4.80
CA ALA A 142 -5.22 -6.92 -5.86
C ALA A 142 -4.77 -6.15 -7.12
N TRP A 143 -4.05 -5.05 -6.95
CA TRP A 143 -3.46 -4.30 -8.07
C TRP A 143 -2.52 -5.16 -8.90
N TYR A 144 -1.73 -6.02 -8.24
CA TYR A 144 -0.87 -6.99 -8.92
C TYR A 144 -1.65 -7.90 -9.90
N PHE A 145 -2.92 -8.20 -9.61
CA PHE A 145 -3.83 -8.99 -10.46
C PHE A 145 -4.82 -8.13 -11.28
N GLY A 146 -4.45 -6.88 -11.57
CA GLY A 146 -5.18 -6.03 -12.51
C GLY A 146 -6.27 -5.14 -11.90
N TYR A 147 -6.32 -4.99 -10.58
CA TYR A 147 -7.13 -3.94 -9.96
C TYR A 147 -6.52 -2.54 -10.19
N LYS A 148 -7.18 -1.48 -9.70
CA LYS A 148 -6.72 -0.09 -9.78
C LYS A 148 -5.43 0.09 -8.97
N GLU A 149 -4.51 0.89 -9.50
CA GLU A 149 -3.22 1.19 -8.86
C GLU A 149 -3.42 1.91 -7.52
N PRO A 150 -2.72 1.51 -6.44
CA PRO A 150 -2.84 2.17 -5.15
C PRO A 150 -2.30 3.59 -5.22
N ASP A 151 -3.10 4.54 -4.73
CA ASP A 151 -2.68 5.92 -4.54
C ASP A 151 -1.89 6.10 -3.25
N PHE A 152 -1.30 7.27 -3.09
CA PHE A 152 -0.50 7.65 -1.94
C PHE A 152 -1.11 8.80 -1.15
N THR A 153 -2.43 9.03 -1.25
CA THR A 153 -3.11 10.09 -0.50
C THR A 153 -3.09 9.81 1.01
N GLY A 154 -3.01 8.51 1.37
CA GLY A 154 -3.14 8.03 2.74
C GLY A 154 -4.59 8.02 3.24
N GLU A 155 -5.56 8.24 2.35
CA GLU A 155 -6.98 8.01 2.65
C GLU A 155 -7.27 6.51 2.68
N MET A 156 -8.04 6.05 3.66
CA MET A 156 -8.47 4.65 3.73
C MET A 156 -9.35 4.29 2.53
N MET A 157 -9.32 3.02 2.14
CA MET A 157 -10.25 2.48 1.17
C MET A 157 -11.70 2.71 1.59
N THR A 158 -12.50 3.13 0.62
CA THR A 158 -13.95 3.17 0.76
C THR A 158 -14.52 1.74 0.77
N GLY A 159 -15.67 1.54 1.40
CA GLY A 159 -16.37 0.25 1.37
C GLY A 159 -16.66 -0.25 -0.06
N VAL A 160 -16.83 0.66 -1.03
CA VAL A 160 -16.98 0.31 -2.45
C VAL A 160 -15.71 -0.33 -3.00
N GLN A 161 -14.54 0.26 -2.75
CA GLN A 161 -13.26 -0.33 -3.17
C GLN A 161 -13.02 -1.69 -2.51
N MET A 162 -13.42 -1.84 -1.23
CA MET A 162 -13.32 -3.13 -0.55
C MET A 162 -14.17 -4.20 -1.23
N GLN A 163 -15.41 -3.86 -1.59
CA GLN A 163 -16.30 -4.77 -2.32
C GLN A 163 -15.78 -5.12 -3.72
N GLU A 164 -15.29 -4.12 -4.48
CA GLU A 164 -14.67 -4.34 -5.80
C GLU A 164 -13.49 -5.33 -5.69
N ILE A 165 -12.62 -5.17 -4.69
CA ILE A 165 -11.50 -6.09 -4.48
C ILE A 165 -11.99 -7.51 -4.15
N LEU A 166 -12.88 -7.64 -3.16
CA LEU A 166 -13.31 -8.94 -2.65
C LEU A 166 -14.14 -9.75 -3.64
N ASN A 167 -14.93 -9.07 -4.48
CA ASN A 167 -15.87 -9.71 -5.41
C ASN A 167 -15.30 -9.85 -6.83
N ASP A 168 -14.61 -8.84 -7.35
CA ASP A 168 -14.25 -8.78 -8.78
C ASP A 168 -12.76 -9.09 -9.02
N HIS A 169 -11.91 -8.79 -8.03
CA HIS A 169 -10.45 -8.94 -8.10
C HIS A 169 -9.87 -9.95 -7.11
N ALA A 170 -10.71 -10.85 -6.61
CA ALA A 170 -10.31 -12.03 -5.84
C ALA A 170 -11.00 -13.30 -6.37
N CYS A 171 -10.49 -14.45 -5.97
CA CYS A 171 -11.02 -15.78 -6.25
C CYS A 171 -12.36 -15.96 -5.52
N PRO A 172 -13.41 -16.46 -6.19
CA PRO A 172 -14.65 -16.88 -5.55
C PRO A 172 -14.41 -17.93 -4.45
N LEU A 173 -15.26 -17.94 -3.42
CA LEU A 173 -15.07 -18.80 -2.24
C LEU A 173 -15.25 -20.30 -2.53
N ASP A 174 -15.88 -20.64 -3.65
CA ASP A 174 -16.10 -22.00 -4.14
C ASP A 174 -15.07 -22.45 -5.19
N GLU A 175 -14.09 -21.61 -5.53
CA GLU A 175 -13.04 -21.90 -6.52
C GLU A 175 -11.65 -22.16 -5.89
N ASN A 176 -10.69 -22.57 -6.73
CA ASN A 176 -9.28 -22.72 -6.40
C ASN A 176 -8.47 -21.52 -6.91
N ILE A 177 -7.59 -20.98 -6.08
CA ILE A 177 -6.73 -19.84 -6.41
C ILE A 177 -5.80 -20.18 -7.57
N GLU A 178 -5.27 -21.40 -7.63
CA GLU A 178 -4.40 -21.87 -8.70
C GLU A 178 -5.08 -21.82 -10.08
N ASP A 179 -6.40 -22.03 -10.14
CA ASP A 179 -7.16 -21.92 -11.38
C ASP A 179 -7.56 -20.47 -11.68
N TRP A 180 -7.83 -19.68 -10.63
CA TRP A 180 -8.12 -18.26 -10.74
C TRP A 180 -6.94 -17.48 -11.32
N ILE A 181 -5.70 -17.72 -10.85
CA ILE A 181 -4.51 -16.98 -11.32
C ILE A 181 -4.20 -17.21 -12.81
N LYS A 182 -4.55 -18.38 -13.37
CA LYS A 182 -4.29 -18.72 -14.79
C LYS A 182 -5.01 -17.79 -15.77
N LYS A 183 -6.07 -17.12 -15.30
CA LYS A 183 -6.92 -16.24 -16.09
C LYS A 183 -6.59 -14.76 -15.88
N ARG A 184 -5.56 -14.43 -15.12
CA ARG A 184 -5.22 -13.07 -14.71
C ARG A 184 -3.92 -12.61 -15.36
N ASP A 185 -3.96 -11.40 -15.90
CA ASP A 185 -2.75 -10.66 -16.22
C ASP A 185 -2.14 -10.12 -14.92
N VAL A 186 -0.81 -10.17 -14.83
CA VAL A 186 -0.06 -9.67 -13.68
C VAL A 186 0.69 -8.39 -14.03
N ILE A 187 0.87 -7.52 -13.03
CA ILE A 187 1.66 -6.31 -13.19
C ILE A 187 3.15 -6.66 -13.43
N PRO A 188 3.81 -6.07 -14.43
CA PRO A 188 5.24 -6.27 -14.65
C PRO A 188 6.07 -5.85 -13.44
N GLU A 189 7.13 -6.61 -13.15
CA GLU A 189 7.99 -6.39 -11.99
C GLU A 189 8.59 -4.97 -11.93
N GLU A 190 8.98 -4.38 -13.06
CA GLU A 190 9.49 -3.00 -13.12
C GLU A 190 8.45 -1.99 -12.60
N LYS A 191 7.17 -2.17 -12.96
CA LYS A 191 6.09 -1.29 -12.51
C LYS A 191 5.84 -1.46 -11.01
N LEU A 192 5.93 -2.70 -10.51
CA LEU A 192 5.83 -3.00 -9.09
C LEU A 192 6.98 -2.36 -8.29
N ARG A 193 8.23 -2.54 -8.74
CA ARG A 193 9.43 -1.91 -8.15
C ARG A 193 9.32 -0.39 -8.11
N LYS A 194 8.89 0.24 -9.20
CA LYS A 194 8.67 1.68 -9.25
C LYS A 194 7.61 2.14 -8.23
N LYS A 195 6.55 1.37 -8.04
CA LYS A 195 5.50 1.71 -7.07
C LYS A 195 5.98 1.55 -5.63
N GLU A 196 6.66 0.44 -5.31
CA GLU A 196 7.27 0.23 -4.00
C GLU A 196 8.26 1.36 -3.67
N ASP A 197 9.13 1.72 -4.62
CA ASP A 197 10.10 2.79 -4.46
C ASP A 197 9.48 4.16 -4.14
N MET A 198 8.33 4.45 -4.76
CA MET A 198 7.54 5.65 -4.46
C MET A 198 7.01 5.60 -3.03
N PHE A 199 6.44 4.46 -2.62
CA PHE A 199 5.95 4.26 -1.24
C PHE A 199 7.09 4.27 -0.23
N TYR A 200 8.28 3.79 -0.57
CA TYR A 200 9.48 3.88 0.26
C TYR A 200 9.85 5.34 0.53
N CYS A 201 9.93 6.16 -0.52
CA CYS A 201 10.21 7.59 -0.39
C CYS A 201 9.14 8.32 0.45
N ILE A 202 7.86 8.02 0.22
CA ILE A 202 6.76 8.63 0.97
C ILE A 202 6.79 8.19 2.43
N HIS A 203 6.99 6.90 2.69
CA HIS A 203 7.06 6.37 4.05
C HIS A 203 8.23 6.97 4.84
N ASN A 204 9.38 7.22 4.21
CA ASN A 204 10.47 7.99 4.84
C ASN A 204 10.02 9.39 5.30
N ALA A 205 9.32 10.11 4.43
CA ALA A 205 8.82 11.44 4.70
C ALA A 205 7.79 11.43 5.83
N VAL A 206 6.91 10.42 5.86
CA VAL A 206 5.94 10.17 6.94
C VAL A 206 6.65 9.88 8.26
N ARG A 207 7.62 8.95 8.29
CA ARG A 207 8.39 8.62 9.51
C ARG A 207 9.12 9.85 10.06
N SER A 208 9.73 10.64 9.18
CA SER A 208 10.32 11.93 9.56
C SER A 208 9.32 12.88 10.20
N ALA A 209 8.08 12.92 9.69
CA ALA A 209 7.01 13.77 10.24
C ALA A 209 6.50 13.28 11.60
N GLN A 210 6.42 11.96 11.80
CA GLN A 210 6.13 11.36 13.11
C GLN A 210 7.19 11.73 14.16
N MET A 211 8.41 12.05 13.74
CA MET A 211 9.49 12.57 14.60
C MET A 211 9.49 14.10 14.74
N GLY A 212 8.45 14.79 14.27
CA GLY A 212 8.27 16.24 14.42
C GLY A 212 8.86 17.08 13.28
N ARG A 213 9.29 16.49 12.17
CA ARG A 213 9.76 17.24 11.00
C ARG A 213 8.60 17.65 10.09
N LYS A 214 8.75 18.77 9.37
CA LYS A 214 7.77 19.25 8.37
C LYS A 214 8.05 18.63 6.99
N THR A 215 7.82 17.33 6.88
CA THR A 215 8.15 16.51 5.70
C THR A 215 6.95 15.92 4.97
N VAL A 216 5.72 16.19 5.42
CA VAL A 216 4.47 15.80 4.77
C VAL A 216 3.63 17.03 4.44
N PRO A 217 2.61 16.93 3.56
CA PRO A 217 1.67 18.02 3.28
C PRO A 217 0.94 18.50 4.55
N GLU A 218 0.53 19.76 4.59
CA GLU A 218 -0.10 20.35 5.78
C GLU A 218 -1.41 19.67 6.20
N ASN A 219 -2.15 19.10 5.23
CA ASN A 219 -3.41 18.39 5.46
C ASN A 219 -3.23 16.87 5.61
N PHE A 220 -2.00 16.38 5.71
CA PHE A 220 -1.69 14.96 5.89
C PHE A 220 -1.42 14.66 7.36
N ASP A 221 -2.20 13.75 7.95
CA ASP A 221 -1.99 13.24 9.31
C ASP A 221 -0.89 12.17 9.33
N PRO A 222 0.29 12.43 9.96
CA PRO A 222 1.40 11.48 9.97
C PRO A 222 1.08 10.15 10.67
N ILE A 223 0.06 10.08 11.51
CA ILE A 223 -0.36 8.88 12.21
C ILE A 223 -1.43 8.16 11.41
N ALA A 224 -2.57 8.82 11.16
CA ALA A 224 -3.70 8.17 10.50
C ALA A 224 -3.41 7.89 9.00
N ASN A 225 -3.02 8.91 8.24
CA ASN A 225 -2.68 8.72 6.83
C ASN A 225 -1.35 7.97 6.68
N GLY A 226 -0.42 8.17 7.62
CA GLY A 226 0.83 7.43 7.68
C GLY A 226 0.64 5.92 7.87
N GLY A 227 -0.33 5.50 8.68
CA GLY A 227 -0.70 4.09 8.83
C GLY A 227 -1.17 3.47 7.51
N VAL A 228 -1.97 4.18 6.72
CA VAL A 228 -2.39 3.70 5.39
C VAL A 228 -1.20 3.52 4.44
N ILE A 229 -0.26 4.47 4.44
CA ILE A 229 0.98 4.37 3.66
C ILE A 229 1.81 3.17 4.11
N HIS A 230 1.89 2.92 5.42
CA HIS A 230 2.61 1.80 6.00
C HIS A 230 2.05 0.46 5.49
N GLU A 231 0.74 0.21 5.64
CA GLU A 231 0.11 -1.04 5.21
C GLU A 231 0.26 -1.26 3.70
N ARG A 232 0.00 -0.23 2.89
CA ARG A 232 0.16 -0.36 1.44
C ARG A 232 1.61 -0.65 1.04
N ARG A 233 2.58 0.00 1.71
CA ARG A 233 4.00 -0.29 1.47
C ARG A 233 4.34 -1.72 1.92
N HIS A 234 3.82 -2.19 3.04
CA HIS A 234 4.09 -3.53 3.55
C HIS A 234 3.81 -4.60 2.49
N ALA A 235 2.62 -4.57 1.89
CA ALA A 235 2.28 -5.46 0.80
C ALA A 235 3.20 -5.32 -0.43
N LEU A 236 3.53 -4.08 -0.83
CA LEU A 236 4.43 -3.81 -1.97
C LEU A 236 5.84 -4.36 -1.74
N THR A 237 6.42 -4.08 -0.59
CA THR A 237 7.76 -4.57 -0.20
C THR A 237 7.75 -6.08 -0.05
N TRP A 238 6.73 -6.66 0.60
CA TRP A 238 6.63 -8.11 0.75
C TRP A 238 6.59 -8.83 -0.60
N MET A 239 5.82 -8.33 -1.58
CA MET A 239 5.78 -8.90 -2.94
C MET A 239 7.15 -8.92 -3.63
N LEU A 240 8.04 -8.01 -3.27
CA LEU A 240 9.40 -7.86 -3.81
C LEU A 240 10.50 -8.45 -2.91
N SER A 241 10.13 -9.19 -1.87
CA SER A 241 11.06 -9.76 -0.89
C SER A 241 10.92 -11.29 -0.82
N ASN A 242 11.13 -11.98 -1.95
CA ASN A 242 11.00 -13.44 -2.01
C ASN A 242 11.81 -14.16 -0.91
N GLY A 243 11.19 -15.13 -0.24
CA GLY A 243 11.79 -15.89 0.86
C GLY A 243 11.73 -15.24 2.25
N VAL A 244 11.26 -14.00 2.37
CA VAL A 244 11.01 -13.35 3.68
C VAL A 244 9.61 -13.76 4.19
N SER A 245 9.35 -13.82 5.49
CA SER A 245 7.97 -14.03 5.97
C SER A 245 7.15 -12.73 5.84
N TRP A 246 5.83 -12.79 6.00
CA TRP A 246 5.01 -11.57 6.02
C TRP A 246 5.43 -10.62 7.15
N ASP A 247 5.55 -11.17 8.36
CA ASP A 247 5.84 -10.42 9.59
C ASP A 247 7.30 -9.91 9.67
N ASP A 248 8.22 -10.56 8.96
CA ASP A 248 9.64 -10.16 8.90
C ASP A 248 9.97 -9.17 7.77
N THR A 249 8.97 -8.67 7.05
CA THR A 249 9.21 -7.73 5.94
C THR A 249 9.84 -6.43 6.45
N ASP A 250 11.07 -6.14 6.00
CA ASP A 250 11.77 -4.94 6.42
C ASP A 250 11.18 -3.68 5.79
N LEU A 251 10.63 -2.82 6.65
CA LEU A 251 10.09 -1.50 6.28
C LEU A 251 10.94 -0.35 6.83
N SER A 252 12.19 -0.61 7.21
CA SER A 252 13.13 0.40 7.66
C SER A 252 13.27 1.54 6.64
N THR A 253 13.37 2.77 7.16
CA THR A 253 13.50 4.00 6.37
C THR A 253 14.03 5.16 7.21
#